data_AF-A0A8X6LLK3-F1
#
_entry.id   AF-A0A8X6LLK3-F1
#
_cell.length_a   1.000
_cell.length_b   1.000
_cell.length_c   1.000
_cell.angle_alpha   90.00
_cell.angle_beta   90.00
_cell.angle_gamma   90.00
#
_symmetry.space_group_name_H-M   'P 1'
#
loop_
_entity.id
_entity.type
_entity.pdbx_description
1 polymer ?
#
loop_
_entity_poly.entity_id
_entity_poly.type
_entity_poly.pdbx_seq_one_letter_code
_entity_poly.pdbx_strand_id
1 'polypeptide(L)'
;MIKAIDFSKWNDLTQKKDLPKNTWLSTEEVILLKGKFKTGKSLFAQQLMTAVATGRNWFDEYFGKVKTYGIFCEDDEDKLKYRQFAINESYKLNIKSHDLINNVRLIPRRGENNLLMIFDNDKHIGQLTPYFEELLRDIQLFQPKLVVLDSAPDLFWGDEDNKFHFKQFMQNCCARIARQANCTVFLCKHDNSGEEEYSDKVWYLIKPEIITDERELYGYGIHCLRCYKDKIFHGVGDHQEIECRY
;
A
#
# COMPACT_ATOMS: atom_id res chain seq x y z
N MET A 1 -15.49 -26.59 -14.21
CA MET A 1 -15.24 -27.62 -13.18
C MET A 1 -14.85 -26.94 -11.89
N ILE A 2 -15.55 -27.22 -10.79
CA ILE A 2 -15.16 -26.76 -9.45
C ILE A 2 -13.89 -27.52 -9.06
N LYS A 3 -12.80 -26.82 -8.74
CA LYS A 3 -11.58 -27.45 -8.19
C LYS A 3 -11.81 -27.72 -6.70
N ALA A 4 -12.37 -28.88 -6.37
CA ALA A 4 -12.44 -29.32 -4.99
C ALA A 4 -11.04 -29.72 -4.48
N ILE A 5 -10.79 -29.50 -3.20
CA ILE A 5 -9.60 -30.03 -2.54
C ILE A 5 -9.73 -31.55 -2.53
N ASP A 6 -8.72 -32.24 -3.07
CA ASP A 6 -8.66 -33.69 -3.07
C ASP A 6 -7.84 -34.16 -1.86
N PHE A 7 -8.52 -34.45 -0.76
CA PHE A 7 -7.88 -34.88 0.48
C PHE A 7 -7.08 -36.18 0.34
N SER A 8 -7.36 -37.01 -0.67
CA SER A 8 -6.59 -38.24 -0.93
C SER A 8 -5.17 -37.98 -1.42
N LYS A 9 -4.91 -36.76 -1.92
CA LYS A 9 -3.59 -36.31 -2.38
C LYS A 9 -2.82 -35.56 -1.29
N TRP A 10 -3.36 -35.50 -0.08
CA TRP A 10 -2.72 -34.85 1.06
C TRP A 10 -1.72 -35.81 1.70
N ASN A 11 -0.56 -35.98 1.07
CA ASN A 11 0.57 -36.65 1.71
C ASN A 11 1.29 -35.61 2.57
N ASP A 12 1.29 -35.82 3.89
CA ASP A 12 1.89 -34.92 4.87
C ASP A 12 3.28 -34.43 4.45
N LEU A 13 3.34 -33.14 4.15
CA LEU A 13 4.34 -32.16 4.53
C LEU A 13 3.79 -30.88 3.94
N THR A 14 3.24 -30.02 4.79
CA THR A 14 3.04 -28.61 4.44
C THR A 14 4.30 -28.18 3.69
N GLN A 15 4.19 -27.93 2.38
CA GLN A 15 4.97 -26.87 1.78
C GLN A 15 4.57 -25.66 2.60
N LYS A 16 5.28 -25.43 3.70
CA LYS A 16 5.36 -24.12 4.32
C LYS A 16 5.84 -23.31 3.13
N LYS A 17 4.91 -22.62 2.46
CA LYS A 17 5.25 -21.55 1.53
C LYS A 17 6.32 -20.81 2.33
N ASP A 18 7.54 -20.74 1.83
CA ASP A 18 8.63 -19.95 2.40
C ASP A 18 8.26 -18.46 2.27
N LEU A 19 7.09 -18.10 2.80
CA LEU A 19 6.75 -16.74 3.17
C LEU A 19 7.72 -16.44 4.30
N PRO A 20 8.51 -15.35 4.19
CA PRO A 20 9.29 -14.85 5.32
C PRO A 20 8.35 -14.83 6.53
N LYS A 21 8.71 -15.60 7.56
CA LYS A 21 7.80 -16.12 8.58
C LYS A 21 6.98 -15.07 9.35
N ASN A 22 7.24 -13.78 9.15
CA ASN A 22 6.72 -12.67 9.94
C ASN A 22 6.41 -11.40 9.13
N THR A 23 6.35 -11.43 7.79
CA THR A 23 6.05 -10.20 7.05
C THR A 23 4.58 -10.14 6.67
N TRP A 24 3.86 -9.16 7.21
CA TRP A 24 2.48 -8.83 6.81
C TRP A 24 2.32 -8.44 5.32
N LEU A 25 3.44 -8.24 4.62
CA LEU A 25 3.50 -8.22 3.16
C LEU A 25 3.45 -9.64 2.57
N SER A 26 2.38 -10.37 2.87
CA SER A 26 2.06 -11.68 2.25
C SER A 26 1.69 -11.47 0.78
N THR A 27 2.21 -12.34 -0.10
CA THR A 27 1.75 -12.32 -1.50
C THR A 27 0.33 -12.86 -1.62
N GLU A 28 -0.40 -12.39 -2.64
CA GLU A 28 -1.79 -12.76 -2.93
C GLU A 28 -2.84 -12.15 -1.97
N GLU A 29 -2.43 -11.19 -1.13
CA GLU A 29 -3.31 -10.48 -0.20
C GLU A 29 -3.54 -9.00 -0.58
N VAL A 30 -4.62 -8.45 -0.05
CA VAL A 30 -4.98 -7.04 -0.19
C VAL A 30 -4.99 -6.39 1.21
N ILE A 31 -4.29 -5.27 1.31
CA ILE A 31 -4.17 -4.44 2.50
C ILE A 31 -4.92 -3.14 2.23
N LEU A 32 -5.73 -2.68 3.17
CA LEU A 32 -6.49 -1.45 3.05
C LEU A 32 -6.03 -0.42 4.08
N LEU A 33 -5.40 0.65 3.62
CA LEU A 33 -5.09 1.84 4.40
C LEU A 33 -6.23 2.85 4.28
N LYS A 34 -7.11 2.89 5.28
CA LYS A 34 -8.18 3.88 5.37
C LYS A 34 -7.74 5.07 6.24
N GLY A 35 -8.19 6.27 5.90
CA GLY A 35 -7.99 7.46 6.74
C GLY A 35 -8.53 8.73 6.09
N LYS A 36 -8.67 9.81 6.88
CA LYS A 36 -9.16 11.11 6.40
C LYS A 36 -8.31 11.65 5.24
N PHE A 37 -8.86 12.59 4.48
CA PHE A 37 -8.11 13.29 3.44
C PHE A 37 -6.88 13.99 4.05
N LYS A 38 -5.76 14.02 3.31
CA LYS A 38 -4.49 14.67 3.73
C LYS A 38 -3.81 14.13 5.00
N THR A 39 -4.16 12.93 5.49
CA THR A 39 -3.49 12.32 6.67
C THR A 39 -2.15 11.65 6.37
N GLY A 40 -1.67 11.64 5.12
CA GLY A 40 -0.36 11.07 4.78
C GLY A 40 -0.36 9.70 4.14
N LYS A 41 -1.51 9.14 3.76
CA LYS A 41 -1.58 7.80 3.17
C LYS A 41 -0.63 7.60 1.98
N SER A 42 -0.61 8.55 1.04
CA SER A 42 0.29 8.54 -0.12
C SER A 42 1.76 8.61 0.28
N LEU A 43 2.09 9.38 1.32
CA LEU A 43 3.45 9.47 1.87
C LEU A 43 3.87 8.15 2.52
N PHE A 44 3.01 7.59 3.36
CA PHE A 44 3.22 6.29 3.99
C PHE A 44 3.46 5.20 2.94
N ALA A 45 2.60 5.14 1.92
CA ALA A 45 2.71 4.16 0.84
C ALA A 45 4.02 4.32 0.05
N GLN A 46 4.39 5.55 -0.33
CA GLN A 46 5.63 5.80 -1.08
C GLN A 46 6.90 5.54 -0.24
N GLN A 47 6.85 5.81 1.07
CA GLN A 47 7.93 5.47 2.00
C GLN A 47 8.12 3.96 2.13
N LEU A 48 7.03 3.22 2.36
CA LEU A 48 7.04 1.75 2.38
C LEU A 48 7.60 1.18 1.08
N MET A 49 7.11 1.67 -0.07
CA MET A 49 7.61 1.28 -1.39
C MET A 49 9.12 1.47 -1.53
N THR A 50 9.63 2.61 -1.05
CA THR A 50 11.06 2.93 -1.13
C THR A 50 11.89 2.04 -0.21
N ALA A 51 11.46 1.88 1.05
CA ALA A 51 12.16 1.06 2.03
C ALA A 51 12.28 -0.39 1.56
N VAL A 52 11.17 -0.98 1.11
CA VAL A 52 11.12 -2.35 0.59
C VAL A 52 11.93 -2.50 -0.71
N ALA A 53 11.90 -1.53 -1.62
CA ALA A 53 12.65 -1.58 -2.88
C ALA A 53 14.17 -1.46 -2.72
N THR A 54 14.61 -0.84 -1.63
CA THR A 54 16.01 -0.60 -1.31
C THR A 54 16.54 -1.51 -0.20
N GLY A 55 15.70 -2.41 0.33
CA GLY A 55 16.05 -3.30 1.43
C GLY A 55 16.41 -2.54 2.71
N ARG A 56 15.80 -1.38 2.94
CA ARG A 56 15.90 -0.66 4.21
C ARG A 56 14.87 -1.20 5.19
N ASN A 57 15.19 -1.09 6.48
CA ASN A 57 14.22 -1.38 7.52
C ASN A 57 13.07 -0.38 7.44
N TRP A 58 11.87 -0.90 7.65
CA TRP A 58 10.64 -0.14 7.78
C TRP A 58 10.06 -0.45 9.15
N PHE A 59 10.11 0.51 10.08
CA PHE A 59 9.71 0.33 11.48
C PHE A 59 10.38 -0.89 12.15
N ASP A 60 11.71 -0.96 12.05
CA ASP A 60 12.53 -2.07 12.55
C ASP A 60 12.25 -3.45 11.92
N GLU A 61 11.32 -3.52 10.95
CA GLU A 61 11.05 -4.72 10.17
C GLU A 61 11.81 -4.71 8.84
N TYR A 62 12.33 -5.87 8.46
CA TYR A 62 13.00 -6.09 7.18
C TYR A 62 12.15 -6.99 6.29
N PHE A 63 11.82 -6.51 5.09
CA PHE A 63 10.91 -7.18 4.15
C PHE A 63 11.61 -7.87 2.98
N GLY A 64 12.95 -7.89 2.99
CA GLY A 64 13.71 -8.22 1.78
C GLY A 64 13.68 -7.09 0.76
N LYS A 65 14.52 -7.22 -0.26
CA LYS A 65 14.59 -6.27 -1.37
C LYS A 65 13.76 -6.77 -2.54
N VAL A 66 12.67 -6.08 -2.85
CA VAL A 66 11.72 -6.50 -3.90
C VAL A 66 11.23 -5.32 -4.72
N LYS A 67 10.75 -5.58 -5.93
CA LYS A 67 10.17 -4.55 -6.79
C LYS A 67 8.84 -4.04 -6.25
N THR A 68 8.60 -2.73 -6.36
CA THR A 68 7.40 -2.02 -5.92
C THR A 68 6.82 -1.20 -7.05
N TYR A 69 5.50 -1.19 -7.14
CA TYR A 69 4.75 -0.56 -8.23
C TYR A 69 3.64 0.28 -7.62
N GLY A 70 3.47 1.54 -8.02
CA GLY A 70 2.48 2.43 -7.41
C GLY A 70 1.75 3.27 -8.45
N ILE A 71 0.42 3.20 -8.43
CA ILE A 71 -0.46 4.12 -9.15
C ILE A 71 -0.95 5.18 -8.17
N PHE A 72 -0.68 6.45 -8.49
CA PHE A 72 -1.08 7.60 -7.69
C PHE A 72 -2.01 8.51 -8.50
N CYS A 73 -3.31 8.29 -8.34
CA CYS A 73 -4.41 8.96 -9.04
C CYS A 73 -4.59 10.42 -8.62
N GLU A 74 -4.24 10.79 -7.39
CA GLU A 74 -4.38 12.17 -6.89
C GLU A 74 -3.11 13.02 -7.05
N ASP A 75 -1.96 12.39 -7.34
CA ASP A 75 -0.65 13.03 -7.41
C ASP A 75 -0.17 13.19 -8.85
N ASP A 76 0.41 14.36 -9.15
CA ASP A 76 1.16 14.60 -10.38
C ASP A 76 2.64 14.24 -10.21
N GLU A 77 3.37 14.26 -11.33
CA GLU A 77 4.78 13.86 -11.38
C GLU A 77 5.65 14.69 -10.43
N ASP A 78 5.44 16.01 -10.37
CA ASP A 78 6.25 16.90 -9.54
C ASP A 78 6.04 16.61 -8.05
N LYS A 79 4.81 16.35 -7.62
CA LYS A 79 4.50 15.99 -6.23
C LYS A 79 5.13 14.66 -5.84
N LEU A 80 5.10 13.66 -6.72
CA LEU A 80 5.75 12.37 -6.47
C LEU A 80 7.27 12.50 -6.42
N LYS A 81 7.88 13.27 -7.33
CA LYS A 81 9.32 13.56 -7.34
C LYS A 81 9.75 14.27 -6.06
N TYR A 82 9.09 15.37 -5.71
CA TYR A 82 9.39 16.13 -4.50
C TYR A 82 9.34 15.23 -3.25
N ARG A 83 8.30 14.40 -3.14
CA ARG A 83 8.18 13.43 -2.06
C ARG A 83 9.32 12.40 -2.09
N GLN A 84 9.68 11.90 -3.26
CA GLN A 84 10.76 10.92 -3.41
C GLN A 84 12.12 11.50 -3.00
N PHE A 85 12.40 12.77 -3.32
CA PHE A 85 13.64 13.44 -2.88
C PHE A 85 13.74 13.44 -1.35
N ALA A 86 12.68 13.87 -0.65
CA ALA A 86 12.66 13.89 0.81
C ALA A 86 12.80 12.49 1.43
N ILE A 87 12.17 11.46 0.84
CA ILE A 87 12.30 10.07 1.28
C ILE A 87 13.72 9.55 1.04
N ASN A 88 14.33 9.87 -0.09
CA ASN A 88 15.70 9.47 -0.38
C ASN A 88 16.68 10.10 0.61
N GLU A 89 16.51 11.38 0.94
CA GLU A 89 17.33 12.06 1.94
C GLU A 89 17.21 11.40 3.31
N SER A 90 16.01 11.05 3.76
CA SER A 90 15.80 10.39 5.06
C SER A 90 16.48 9.01 5.14
N TYR A 91 16.48 8.25 4.05
CA TYR A 91 17.17 6.97 3.94
C TYR A 91 18.64 7.07 3.49
N LYS A 92 19.17 8.29 3.32
CA LYS A 92 20.51 8.56 2.78
C LYS A 92 20.77 7.80 1.46
N LEU A 93 19.79 7.80 0.58
CA LEU A 93 19.81 7.12 -0.72
C LEU A 93 20.26 8.08 -1.82
N ASN A 94 21.07 7.57 -2.74
CA ASN A 94 21.36 8.27 -3.98
C ASN A 94 20.19 8.10 -4.96
N ILE A 95 19.70 9.20 -5.54
CA ILE A 95 18.60 9.17 -6.51
C ILE A 95 18.94 8.37 -7.78
N LYS A 96 20.23 8.23 -8.11
CA LYS A 96 20.72 7.40 -9.21
C LYS A 96 21.05 5.97 -8.76
N SER A 97 20.57 5.55 -7.59
CA SER A 97 20.79 4.16 -7.15
C SER A 97 20.07 3.20 -8.10
N HIS A 98 20.78 2.15 -8.50
CA HIS A 98 20.23 1.07 -9.33
C HIS A 98 18.99 0.43 -8.68
N ASP A 99 18.90 0.49 -7.35
CA ASP A 99 17.80 -0.05 -6.57
C ASP A 99 16.52 0.73 -6.83
N LEU A 100 16.57 2.05 -6.80
CA LEU A 100 15.41 2.87 -7.14
C LEU A 100 15.05 2.72 -8.63
N ILE A 101 16.05 2.80 -9.52
CA ILE A 101 15.85 2.75 -10.98
C ILE A 101 15.19 1.44 -11.42
N ASN A 102 15.61 0.31 -10.85
CA ASN A 102 15.16 -1.00 -11.31
C ASN A 102 13.99 -1.57 -10.48
N ASN A 103 13.82 -1.12 -9.24
CA ASN A 103 12.86 -1.71 -8.31
C ASN A 103 11.67 -0.82 -7.97
N VAL A 104 11.70 0.48 -8.24
CA VAL A 104 10.57 1.37 -7.95
C VAL A 104 9.92 1.84 -9.24
N ARG A 105 8.61 1.62 -9.37
CA ARG A 105 7.79 2.23 -10.42
C ARG A 105 6.71 3.11 -9.79
N LEU A 106 6.83 4.42 -9.98
CA LEU A 106 5.84 5.42 -9.55
C LEU A 106 5.13 5.95 -10.79
N ILE A 107 3.80 5.86 -10.83
CA ILE A 107 3.00 6.28 -11.97
C ILE A 107 2.04 7.39 -11.50
N PRO A 108 2.33 8.66 -11.82
CA PRO A 108 1.40 9.75 -11.56
C PRO A 108 0.24 9.67 -12.54
N ARG A 109 -0.98 9.80 -12.05
CA ARG A 109 -2.19 9.74 -12.88
C ARG A 109 -3.25 10.80 -12.52
N ARG A 110 -2.81 11.92 -11.94
CA ARG A 110 -3.70 13.06 -11.68
C ARG A 110 -4.31 13.60 -12.97
N GLY A 111 -5.64 13.61 -13.03
CA GLY A 111 -6.41 14.10 -14.18
C GLY A 111 -6.62 13.06 -15.30
N GLU A 112 -6.16 11.83 -15.10
CA GLU A 112 -6.32 10.73 -16.05
C GLU A 112 -7.61 9.93 -15.81
N ASN A 113 -8.01 9.11 -16.78
CA ASN A 113 -9.04 8.09 -16.56
C ASN A 113 -8.44 6.89 -15.81
N ASN A 114 -8.69 6.82 -14.52
CA ASN A 114 -8.11 5.84 -13.60
C ASN A 114 -9.02 4.64 -13.30
N LEU A 115 -10.23 4.64 -13.86
CA LEU A 115 -11.24 3.66 -13.53
C LEU A 115 -10.79 2.26 -13.93
N LEU A 116 -10.68 1.36 -12.96
CA LEU A 116 -10.44 -0.07 -13.14
C LEU A 116 -11.76 -0.85 -13.27
N MET A 117 -12.83 -0.31 -12.68
CA MET A 117 -14.16 -0.90 -12.70
C MET A 117 -15.24 0.18 -12.80
N ILE A 118 -16.26 -0.08 -13.61
CA ILE A 118 -17.47 0.73 -13.71
C ILE A 118 -18.68 -0.12 -13.35
N PHE A 119 -19.76 0.49 -12.88
CA PHE A 119 -20.98 -0.21 -12.49
C PHE A 119 -22.14 0.15 -13.41
N ASP A 120 -22.91 -0.87 -13.81
CA ASP A 120 -24.24 -0.66 -14.41
C ASP A 120 -25.19 -0.18 -13.29
N ASN A 121 -25.65 1.07 -13.39
CA ASN A 121 -26.45 1.75 -12.37
C ASN A 121 -27.70 0.96 -11.95
N ASP A 122 -28.30 0.18 -12.86
CA ASP A 122 -29.54 -0.54 -12.59
C ASP A 122 -29.29 -1.93 -12.01
N LYS A 123 -28.15 -2.54 -12.31
CA LYS A 123 -27.88 -3.94 -11.97
C LYS A 123 -26.87 -4.12 -10.83
N HIS A 124 -26.17 -3.06 -10.44
CA HIS A 124 -25.06 -3.12 -9.48
C HIS A 124 -23.99 -4.15 -9.87
N ILE A 125 -23.83 -4.45 -11.16
CA ILE A 125 -22.83 -5.40 -11.68
C ILE A 125 -21.60 -4.61 -12.12
N GLY A 126 -20.46 -4.90 -11.50
CA GLY A 126 -19.19 -4.30 -11.85
C GLY A 126 -18.60 -4.90 -13.12
N GLN A 127 -18.15 -4.04 -14.04
CA GLN A 127 -17.46 -4.40 -15.27
C GLN A 127 -16.05 -3.83 -15.23
N LEU A 128 -15.06 -4.66 -15.56
CA LEU A 128 -13.67 -4.22 -15.66
C LEU A 128 -13.50 -3.34 -16.89
N THR A 129 -12.69 -2.29 -16.75
CA THR A 129 -12.37 -1.40 -17.86
C THR A 129 -11.21 -1.96 -18.70
N PRO A 130 -11.01 -1.47 -19.94
CA PRO A 130 -9.80 -1.78 -20.70
C PRO A 130 -8.51 -1.41 -19.95
N TYR A 131 -8.54 -0.32 -19.18
CA TYR A 131 -7.41 0.14 -18.39
C TYR A 131 -7.00 -0.88 -17.31
N PHE A 132 -7.95 -1.60 -16.72
CA PHE A 132 -7.62 -2.67 -15.78
C PHE A 132 -6.75 -3.78 -16.41
N GLU A 133 -7.11 -4.24 -17.61
CA GLU A 133 -6.37 -5.31 -18.29
C GLU A 133 -4.99 -4.82 -18.76
N GLU A 134 -4.86 -3.55 -19.17
CA GLU A 134 -3.58 -2.92 -19.48
C GLU A 134 -2.69 -2.82 -18.23
N LEU A 135 -3.23 -2.30 -17.14
CA LEU A 135 -2.53 -2.14 -15.86
C LEU A 135 -2.05 -3.49 -15.33
N LEU A 136 -2.93 -4.50 -15.31
CA LEU A 136 -2.59 -5.84 -14.86
C LEU A 136 -1.43 -6.42 -15.69
N ARG A 137 -1.46 -6.25 -17.01
CA ARG A 137 -0.37 -6.71 -17.89
C ARG A 137 0.94 -6.02 -17.56
N ASP A 138 0.93 -4.69 -17.38
CA ASP A 138 2.15 -3.93 -17.03
C ASP A 138 2.70 -4.33 -15.65
N ILE A 139 1.83 -4.55 -14.67
CA ILE A 139 2.20 -5.08 -13.35
C ILE A 139 2.87 -6.46 -13.50
N GLN A 140 2.27 -7.38 -14.27
CA GLN A 140 2.81 -8.72 -14.47
C GLN A 140 4.17 -8.70 -15.19
N LEU A 141 4.36 -7.80 -16.15
CA LEU A 141 5.64 -7.62 -16.84
C LEU A 141 6.72 -7.08 -15.90
N PHE A 142 6.36 -6.15 -15.00
CA PHE A 142 7.31 -5.58 -14.05
C PHE A 142 7.68 -6.55 -12.91
N GLN A 143 6.75 -7.44 -12.53
CA GLN A 143 6.87 -8.43 -11.46
C GLN A 143 7.14 -7.83 -10.06
N PRO A 144 6.33 -6.85 -9.59
CA PRO A 144 6.46 -6.33 -8.23
C PRO A 144 6.00 -7.35 -7.19
N LYS A 145 6.47 -7.18 -5.95
CA LYS A 145 5.92 -7.87 -4.77
C LYS A 145 5.02 -6.97 -3.93
N LEU A 146 5.06 -5.67 -4.16
CA LEU A 146 4.13 -4.69 -3.59
C LEU A 146 3.55 -3.81 -4.69
N VAL A 147 2.22 -3.76 -4.77
CA VAL A 147 1.47 -2.87 -5.67
C VAL A 147 0.65 -1.89 -4.83
N VAL A 148 0.93 -0.59 -4.93
CA VAL A 148 0.16 0.48 -4.30
C VAL A 148 -0.89 0.99 -5.28
N LEU A 149 -2.13 1.12 -4.78
CA LEU A 149 -3.26 1.72 -5.48
C LEU A 149 -3.76 2.90 -4.64
N ASP A 150 -3.53 4.13 -5.10
CA ASP A 150 -3.83 5.35 -4.35
C ASP A 150 -4.56 6.38 -5.24
N SER A 151 -5.87 6.62 -5.11
CA SER A 151 -6.79 6.22 -4.05
C SER A 151 -8.00 5.43 -4.59
N ALA A 152 -8.64 4.62 -3.75
CA ALA A 152 -9.79 3.79 -4.15
C ALA A 152 -10.95 4.57 -4.83
N PRO A 153 -11.37 5.76 -4.36
CA PRO A 153 -12.35 6.61 -5.04
C PRO A 153 -12.07 6.85 -6.53
N ASP A 154 -10.81 6.97 -6.91
CA ASP A 154 -10.41 7.25 -8.30
C ASP A 154 -10.37 5.99 -9.18
N LEU A 155 -10.45 4.79 -8.56
CA LEU A 155 -10.21 3.52 -9.23
C LEU A 155 -11.50 2.78 -9.59
N PHE A 156 -12.66 3.20 -9.11
CA PHE A 156 -13.93 2.65 -9.57
C PHE A 156 -15.05 3.68 -9.58
N TRP A 157 -15.93 3.57 -10.58
CA TRP A 157 -17.09 4.45 -10.72
C TRP A 157 -18.33 3.78 -10.12
N GLY A 158 -18.41 3.76 -8.80
CA GLY A 158 -19.55 3.24 -8.06
C GLY A 158 -19.71 3.98 -6.75
N ASP A 159 -20.89 3.83 -6.16
CA ASP A 159 -21.15 4.31 -4.79
C ASP A 159 -20.17 3.64 -3.80
N GLU A 160 -19.32 4.45 -3.17
CA GLU A 160 -18.32 4.02 -2.19
C GLU A 160 -18.92 3.50 -0.89
N ASP A 161 -20.09 4.00 -0.50
CA ASP A 161 -20.80 3.59 0.71
C ASP A 161 -21.62 2.32 0.46
N ASN A 162 -21.86 2.00 -0.82
CA ASN A 162 -22.43 0.73 -1.23
C ASN A 162 -21.41 -0.42 -1.07
N LYS A 163 -21.59 -1.18 0.02
CA LYS A 163 -20.78 -2.36 0.35
C LYS A 163 -20.68 -3.39 -0.79
N PHE A 164 -21.69 -3.50 -1.67
CA PHE A 164 -21.66 -4.43 -2.81
C PHE A 164 -20.74 -3.93 -3.93
N HIS A 165 -20.76 -2.64 -4.23
CA HIS A 165 -19.84 -2.04 -5.21
C HIS A 165 -18.40 -2.17 -4.72
N PHE A 166 -18.13 -1.73 -3.49
CA PHE A 166 -16.79 -1.80 -2.92
C PHE A 166 -16.27 -3.24 -2.82
N LYS A 167 -17.12 -4.19 -2.43
CA LYS A 167 -16.75 -5.62 -2.40
C LYS A 167 -16.40 -6.16 -3.79
N GLN A 168 -17.15 -5.80 -4.83
CA GLN A 168 -16.84 -6.21 -6.20
C GLN A 168 -15.51 -5.62 -6.68
N PHE A 169 -15.26 -4.33 -6.44
CA PHE A 169 -13.99 -3.69 -6.73
C PHE A 169 -12.81 -4.40 -6.02
N MET A 170 -12.94 -4.64 -4.71
CA MET A 170 -11.93 -5.34 -3.92
C MET A 170 -11.61 -6.74 -4.47
N GLN A 171 -12.64 -7.51 -4.85
CA GLN A 171 -12.45 -8.90 -5.30
C GLN A 171 -11.99 -9.02 -6.76
N ASN A 172 -12.62 -8.23 -7.64
CA ASN A 172 -12.42 -8.35 -9.08
C ASN A 172 -11.24 -7.53 -9.59
N CYS A 173 -10.86 -6.45 -8.90
CA CYS A 173 -9.68 -5.66 -9.22
C CYS A 173 -8.52 -6.00 -8.28
N CYS A 174 -8.61 -5.62 -7.00
CA CYS A 174 -7.47 -5.68 -6.08
C CYS A 174 -7.00 -7.13 -5.82
N ALA A 175 -7.90 -8.01 -5.40
CA ALA A 175 -7.56 -9.41 -5.14
C ALA A 175 -7.22 -10.18 -6.43
N ARG A 176 -7.72 -9.75 -7.60
CA ARG A 176 -7.32 -10.32 -8.88
C ARG A 176 -5.88 -9.94 -9.23
N ILE A 177 -5.49 -8.67 -9.06
CA ILE A 177 -4.10 -8.22 -9.22
C ILE A 177 -3.19 -9.00 -8.26
N ALA A 178 -3.51 -9.03 -6.97
CA ALA A 178 -2.70 -9.70 -5.95
C ALA A 178 -2.42 -11.17 -6.32
N ARG A 179 -3.46 -11.91 -6.73
CA ARG A 179 -3.35 -13.32 -7.13
C ARG A 179 -2.62 -13.52 -8.45
N GLN A 180 -2.97 -12.75 -9.49
CA GLN A 180 -2.44 -12.96 -10.84
C GLN A 180 -1.01 -12.43 -11.01
N ALA A 181 -0.58 -11.45 -10.20
CA ALA A 181 0.78 -10.96 -10.18
C ALA A 181 1.63 -11.57 -9.03
N ASN A 182 1.03 -12.40 -8.18
CA ASN A 182 1.68 -12.99 -6.99
C ASN A 182 2.40 -11.92 -6.15
N CYS A 183 1.65 -10.89 -5.78
CA CYS A 183 2.10 -9.70 -5.06
C CYS A 183 1.11 -9.33 -3.95
N THR A 184 1.51 -8.43 -3.07
CA THR A 184 0.62 -7.76 -2.13
C THR A 184 0.05 -6.51 -2.78
N VAL A 185 -1.26 -6.29 -2.68
CA VAL A 185 -1.88 -5.02 -3.08
C VAL A 185 -2.13 -4.17 -1.84
N PHE A 186 -1.65 -2.94 -1.84
CA PHE A 186 -1.83 -1.94 -0.79
C PHE A 186 -2.71 -0.81 -1.31
N LEU A 187 -3.96 -0.79 -0.87
CA LEU A 187 -4.98 0.15 -1.33
C LEU A 187 -5.16 1.28 -0.32
N CYS A 188 -5.06 2.52 -0.76
CA CYS A 188 -5.41 3.68 0.04
C CYS A 188 -6.88 4.07 -0.19
N LYS A 189 -7.64 4.35 0.87
CA LYS A 189 -9.01 4.83 0.79
C LYS A 189 -9.23 6.05 1.69
N HIS A 190 -9.97 7.03 1.20
CA HIS A 190 -10.46 8.13 2.01
C HIS A 190 -11.61 7.68 2.91
N ASP A 191 -11.61 8.18 4.15
CA ASP A 191 -12.78 8.07 5.02
C ASP A 191 -13.67 9.30 4.86
N ASN A 192 -14.92 9.06 4.47
CA ASN A 192 -15.93 10.09 4.26
C ASN A 192 -16.86 10.25 5.47
N SER A 193 -16.68 9.47 6.55
CA SER A 193 -17.45 9.64 7.79
C SER A 193 -17.08 10.97 8.44
N GLY A 194 -17.94 11.97 8.25
CA GLY A 194 -17.81 13.33 8.76
C GLY A 194 -18.06 13.46 10.27
N GLU A 195 -17.32 12.71 11.09
CA GLU A 195 -17.29 12.93 12.53
C GLU A 195 -15.93 13.52 12.94
N GLU A 196 -16.00 14.69 13.57
CA GLU A 196 -14.94 15.41 14.25
C GLU A 196 -14.48 14.65 15.50
N GLU A 197 -13.98 13.44 15.33
CA GLU A 197 -13.12 12.83 16.34
C GLU A 197 -11.78 12.48 15.70
N TYR A 198 -10.71 12.89 16.38
CA TYR A 198 -9.34 12.55 16.04
C TYR A 198 -9.23 11.03 15.95
N SER A 199 -8.75 10.52 14.82
CA SER A 199 -8.54 9.08 14.67
C SER A 199 -7.65 8.84 13.45
N ASP A 200 -6.33 8.88 13.68
CA ASP A 200 -5.30 8.31 12.81
C ASP A 200 -5.41 6.76 12.80
N LYS A 201 -6.58 6.23 12.45
CA LYS A 201 -6.81 4.78 12.36
C LYS A 201 -6.43 4.27 10.99
N VAL A 202 -5.14 3.98 10.85
CA VAL A 202 -4.63 3.02 9.86
C VAL A 202 -5.25 1.66 10.19
N TRP A 203 -6.25 1.22 9.42
CA TRP A 203 -6.81 -0.12 9.58
C TRP A 203 -5.74 -1.17 9.23
N TYR A 204 -5.48 -2.03 10.22
CA TYR A 204 -4.37 -2.97 10.24
C TYR A 204 -4.47 -4.08 9.20
N LEU A 205 -3.28 -4.57 8.90
CA LEU A 205 -2.93 -5.83 8.29
C LEU A 205 -3.48 -7.01 9.09
N ILE A 206 -3.88 -8.04 8.38
CA ILE A 206 -4.81 -9.08 8.80
C ILE A 206 -4.32 -9.85 10.04
N LYS A 207 -4.96 -9.61 11.19
CA LYS A 207 -5.47 -10.62 12.14
C LYS A 207 -6.71 -10.03 12.85
N PRO A 208 -7.78 -10.82 13.07
CA PRO A 208 -9.03 -10.33 13.66
C PRO A 208 -8.89 -10.23 15.18
N GLU A 209 -8.15 -9.22 15.65
CA GLU A 209 -8.24 -8.75 17.03
C GLU A 209 -8.55 -7.26 16.96
N ILE A 210 -9.74 -6.90 17.44
CA ILE A 210 -10.21 -5.53 17.49
C ILE A 210 -9.37 -4.82 18.55
N ILE A 211 -8.44 -3.95 18.13
CA ILE A 211 -7.72 -3.06 19.06
C ILE A 211 -8.73 -2.00 19.52
N THR A 212 -9.14 -2.08 20.79
CA THR A 212 -10.19 -1.24 21.39
C THR A 212 -9.63 -0.10 22.25
N ASP A 213 -8.32 -0.04 22.50
CA ASP A 213 -7.70 1.01 23.31
C ASP A 213 -6.46 1.62 22.63
N GLU A 214 -6.49 2.93 22.42
CA GLU A 214 -5.42 3.73 21.82
C GLU A 214 -4.15 3.76 22.69
N ARG A 215 -4.22 3.35 23.96
CA ARG A 215 -3.07 3.23 24.86
C ARG A 215 -2.19 2.01 24.59
N GLU A 216 -2.69 0.98 23.90
CA GLU A 216 -1.89 -0.18 23.51
C GLU A 216 -0.89 0.16 22.37
N LEU A 217 -1.10 1.25 21.62
CA LEU A 217 -0.11 1.80 20.68
C LEU A 217 1.11 2.41 21.38
N TYR A 218 1.01 2.75 22.67
CA TYR A 218 2.06 3.44 23.43
C TYR A 218 2.88 2.50 24.32
N GLY A 219 2.60 1.21 24.32
CA GLY A 219 3.24 0.26 25.22
C GLY A 219 3.60 -1.03 24.53
N TYR A 220 4.66 -1.02 23.72
CA TYR A 220 5.65 -2.09 23.46
C TYR A 220 6.36 -1.74 22.14
N GLY A 221 7.59 -1.22 22.22
CA GLY A 221 8.45 -0.97 21.05
C GLY A 221 8.29 0.42 20.43
N ILE A 222 8.53 1.46 21.22
CA ILE A 222 8.50 2.87 20.80
C ILE A 222 9.76 3.18 19.99
N HIS A 223 9.61 3.60 18.71
CA HIS A 223 10.36 4.74 18.18
C HIS A 223 9.85 5.37 16.87
N CYS A 224 8.94 4.76 16.10
CA CYS A 224 8.75 5.23 14.72
C CYS A 224 7.47 6.00 14.35
N LEU A 225 6.51 6.20 15.26
CA LEU A 225 5.29 6.98 14.97
C LEU A 225 5.32 8.41 15.55
N ARG A 226 6.38 8.81 16.25
CA ARG A 226 6.50 10.16 16.84
C ARG A 226 6.70 11.28 15.81
N CYS A 227 7.04 10.96 14.57
CA CYS A 227 7.48 11.96 13.57
C CYS A 227 6.37 12.51 12.67
N TYR A 228 5.08 12.22 12.92
CA TYR A 228 4.00 12.72 12.05
C TYR A 228 3.47 14.11 12.45
N LYS A 229 3.68 14.55 13.70
CA LYS A 229 3.26 15.89 14.16
C LYS A 229 4.33 16.96 14.02
N ASP A 230 5.60 16.60 14.16
CA ASP A 230 6.72 17.55 14.07
C ASP A 230 7.45 17.29 12.74
N LYS A 231 7.42 18.26 11.82
CA LYS A 231 7.97 18.20 10.45
C LYS A 231 9.51 18.05 10.39
N ILE A 232 10.12 17.12 11.14
CA ILE A 232 11.56 16.89 11.18
C ILE A 232 11.83 15.39 11.31
N PHE A 233 12.51 14.82 10.30
CA PHE A 233 12.99 13.45 10.33
C PHE A 233 14.42 13.43 10.88
N HIS A 234 14.62 13.00 12.13
CA HIS A 234 15.95 12.67 12.63
C HIS A 234 16.22 11.18 12.43
N GLY A 235 17.16 10.86 11.54
CA GLY A 235 17.79 9.55 11.50
C GLY A 235 18.73 9.40 12.69
N VAL A 236 18.54 8.37 13.50
CA VAL A 236 19.40 8.12 14.67
C VAL A 236 20.76 7.62 14.20
N GLY A 237 21.79 8.39 14.52
CA GLY A 237 23.20 8.06 14.40
C GLY A 237 23.98 9.15 15.14
N ASP A 238 24.19 8.90 16.42
CA ASP A 238 25.01 9.62 17.41
C ASP A 238 24.83 11.13 17.60
N HIS A 239 24.71 11.47 18.89
CA HIS A 239 24.66 12.77 19.52
C HIS A 239 25.37 13.92 18.78
N GLN A 240 24.62 14.96 18.41
CA GLN A 240 24.93 16.37 18.68
C GLN A 240 23.73 17.25 18.28
N GLU A 241 23.14 17.94 19.25
CA GLU A 241 22.19 19.03 19.00
C GLU A 241 22.93 20.17 18.30
N ILE A 242 22.43 20.61 17.15
CA ILE A 242 22.80 21.88 16.54
C ILE A 242 21.55 22.76 16.57
N GLU A 243 21.55 23.77 17.44
CA GLU A 243 20.58 24.86 17.43
C GLU A 243 20.71 25.63 16.10
N CYS A 244 19.67 25.61 15.27
CA CYS A 244 19.46 26.64 14.26
C CYS A 244 18.52 27.69 14.84
N ARG A 245 19.10 28.83 15.27
CA ARG A 245 18.35 30.06 15.51
C ARG A 245 17.94 30.66 14.16
N TYR A 246 16.69 31.10 14.07
CA TYR A 246 16.19 31.92 12.95
C TYR A 246 16.90 33.27 12.90
#